data_AF-A0A1G0IJV8-F1
#
_entry.id   AF-A0A1G0IJV8-F1
#
_cell.length_a   1.000
_cell.length_b   1.000
_cell.length_c   1.000
_cell.angle_alpha   90.00
_cell.angle_beta   90.00
_cell.angle_gamma   90.00
#
_symmetry.space_group_name_H-M   'P 1'
#
loop_
_entity.id
_entity.type
_entity.pdbx_description
1 polymer ?
#
loop_
_entity_poly.entity_id
_entity_poly.type
_entity_poly.pdbx_seq_one_letter_code
_entity_poly.pdbx_strand_id
1 'polypeptide(L)'
;MSEKKLLNEISGDGQNLKYFYILTAIYIAGMITSLTVAARLFPFHIPMTHFTILLTGGTWTIPLSFFIQDITTEVYGYSKSRQLVQLSVIILIFYVLYMKWITYLPIPGVTNIDASYNAVFNALPRHLLALLAAIFIGNLVNDYIISKLKNKFGGKYLPLRFITATAIGEAVLQLVGTSVAWFGHLSFTTQILPFVIFSYLYKVAFEAIMTPINVFVCKKLKKSEGIDVYDVNINYNPFSFGSKK
;
A
#
# COMPACT_ATOMS: atom_id res chain seq x y z
N MET A 1 42.52 -0.10 -5.46
CA MET A 1 41.10 -0.46 -5.29
C MET A 1 40.83 -1.65 -6.21
N SER A 2 40.39 -2.81 -5.70
CA SER A 2 40.29 -4.04 -6.50
C SER A 2 39.19 -3.92 -7.55
N GLU A 3 39.45 -4.40 -8.77
CA GLU A 3 38.53 -4.44 -9.92
C GLU A 3 37.17 -5.08 -9.58
N LYS A 4 37.15 -6.09 -8.70
CA LYS A 4 35.92 -6.68 -8.16
C LYS A 4 35.04 -5.69 -7.39
N LYS A 5 35.65 -4.73 -6.69
CA LYS A 5 34.92 -3.71 -5.91
C LYS A 5 34.29 -2.67 -6.84
N LEU A 6 35.01 -2.29 -7.90
CA LEU A 6 34.51 -1.45 -8.98
C LEU A 6 33.37 -2.14 -9.74
N LEU A 7 33.53 -3.41 -10.08
CA LEU A 7 32.49 -4.20 -10.75
C LEU A 7 31.23 -4.36 -9.89
N ASN A 8 31.37 -4.62 -8.59
CA ASN A 8 30.22 -4.68 -7.65
C ASN A 8 29.54 -3.32 -7.46
N GLU A 9 30.29 -2.22 -7.50
CA GLU A 9 29.73 -0.86 -7.47
C GLU A 9 29.03 -0.48 -8.79
N ILE A 10 29.48 -1.04 -9.92
CA ILE A 10 28.92 -0.81 -11.26
C ILE A 10 27.69 -1.70 -11.53
N SER A 11 27.69 -2.95 -11.06
CA SER A 11 26.60 -3.92 -11.29
C SER A 11 25.47 -3.87 -10.27
N GLY A 12 25.66 -3.21 -9.12
CA GLY A 12 24.71 -3.24 -8.00
C GLY A 12 24.58 -4.63 -7.34
N ASP A 13 25.42 -5.59 -7.74
CA ASP A 13 25.33 -7.03 -7.44
C ASP A 13 25.89 -7.40 -6.05
N GLY A 14 26.21 -6.38 -5.23
CA GLY A 14 26.78 -6.55 -3.89
C GLY A 14 25.78 -6.40 -2.72
N GLN A 15 24.53 -6.00 -2.98
CA GLN A 15 23.53 -5.82 -1.92
C GLN A 15 22.66 -7.07 -1.80
N ASN A 16 22.73 -7.74 -0.65
CA ASN A 16 21.82 -8.83 -0.32
C ASN A 16 20.42 -8.24 -0.06
N LEU A 17 19.57 -8.22 -1.10
CA LEU A 17 18.20 -7.67 -1.07
C LEU A 17 17.15 -8.75 -0.76
N LYS A 18 17.53 -9.83 -0.09
CA LYS A 18 16.64 -10.96 0.18
C LYS A 18 15.36 -10.52 0.89
N TYR A 19 15.45 -9.66 1.90
CA TYR A 19 14.27 -9.23 2.64
C TYR A 19 13.42 -8.25 1.85
N PHE A 20 14.02 -7.43 0.98
CA PHE A 20 13.26 -6.56 0.07
C PHE A 20 12.30 -7.38 -0.81
N TYR A 21 12.76 -8.49 -1.40
CA TYR A 21 11.90 -9.35 -2.22
C TYR A 21 10.81 -10.04 -1.41
N ILE A 22 11.11 -10.48 -0.19
CA ILE A 22 10.11 -11.08 0.72
C ILE A 22 9.05 -10.04 1.08
N LEU A 23 9.46 -8.83 1.48
CA LEU A 23 8.57 -7.72 1.79
C LEU A 23 7.69 -7.37 0.57
N THR A 24 8.27 -7.31 -0.62
CA THR A 24 7.54 -7.05 -1.87
C THR A 24 6.48 -8.13 -2.13
N ALA A 25 6.82 -9.40 -1.96
CA ALA A 25 5.87 -10.50 -2.15
C ALA A 25 4.70 -10.43 -1.15
N ILE A 26 4.99 -10.19 0.14
CA ILE A 26 3.95 -10.05 1.18
C ILE A 26 3.07 -8.83 0.90
N TYR A 27 3.67 -7.70 0.49
CA TYR A 27 2.94 -6.50 0.10
C TYR A 27 1.96 -6.79 -1.04
N ILE A 28 2.43 -7.38 -2.13
CA ILE A 28 1.60 -7.70 -3.29
C ILE A 28 0.47 -8.67 -2.91
N ALA A 29 0.76 -9.71 -2.13
CA ALA A 29 -0.25 -10.65 -1.65
C ALA A 29 -1.31 -9.94 -0.78
N GLY A 30 -0.89 -9.03 0.11
CA GLY A 30 -1.78 -8.19 0.91
C GLY A 30 -2.68 -7.30 0.05
N MET A 31 -2.12 -6.68 -0.99
CA MET A 31 -2.85 -5.81 -1.90
C MET A 31 -3.89 -6.59 -2.73
N ILE A 32 -3.53 -7.77 -3.27
CA ILE A 32 -4.47 -8.64 -3.99
C ILE A 32 -5.60 -9.10 -3.06
N THR A 33 -5.25 -9.53 -1.85
CA THR A 33 -6.23 -9.96 -0.83
C THR A 33 -7.19 -8.81 -0.54
N SER A 34 -6.66 -7.62 -0.25
CA SER A 34 -7.45 -6.43 0.04
C SER A 34 -8.39 -6.07 -1.11
N LEU A 35 -7.92 -6.10 -2.35
CA LEU A 35 -8.74 -5.80 -3.52
C LEU A 35 -9.87 -6.82 -3.70
N THR A 36 -9.58 -8.09 -3.44
CA THR A 36 -10.56 -9.19 -3.57
C THR A 36 -11.72 -9.05 -2.59
N VAL A 37 -11.44 -8.63 -1.36
CA VAL A 37 -12.48 -8.41 -0.34
C VAL A 37 -13.01 -6.96 -0.30
N ALA A 38 -12.56 -6.10 -1.20
CA ALA A 38 -12.91 -4.67 -1.20
C ALA A 38 -14.40 -4.42 -1.45
N ALA A 39 -15.05 -5.26 -2.28
CA ALA A 39 -16.47 -5.14 -2.58
C ALA A 39 -17.37 -5.70 -1.46
N ARG A 40 -16.81 -6.43 -0.49
CA ARG A 40 -17.57 -7.01 0.61
C ARG A 40 -17.81 -5.96 1.68
N LEU A 41 -18.93 -5.23 1.53
CA LEU A 41 -19.41 -4.25 2.51
C LEU A 41 -20.16 -4.95 3.65
N PHE A 42 -19.92 -4.52 4.89
CA PHE A 42 -20.65 -5.01 6.06
C PHE A 42 -20.84 -3.91 7.10
N PRO A 43 -21.93 -3.96 7.90
CA PRO A 43 -22.12 -3.05 9.02
C PRO A 43 -21.17 -3.40 10.16
N PHE A 44 -20.44 -2.40 10.64
CA PHE A 44 -19.57 -2.49 11.80
C PHE A 44 -20.14 -1.60 12.91
N HIS A 45 -20.46 -2.22 14.04
CA HIS A 45 -20.93 -1.52 15.24
C HIS A 45 -19.73 -1.04 16.05
N ILE A 46 -19.61 0.27 16.24
CA ILE A 46 -18.52 0.84 17.03
C ILE A 46 -18.77 0.52 18.51
N PRO A 47 -17.88 -0.21 19.20
CA PRO A 47 -18.05 -0.57 20.60
C PRO A 47 -18.30 0.67 21.47
N MET A 48 -19.18 0.54 22.46
CA MET A 48 -19.51 1.63 23.40
C MET A 48 -20.24 2.83 22.77
N THR A 49 -20.74 2.69 21.53
CA THR A 49 -21.56 3.73 20.87
C THR A 49 -22.78 3.11 20.20
N HIS A 50 -23.75 3.95 19.81
CA HIS A 50 -24.92 3.52 19.00
C HIS A 50 -24.69 3.66 17.48
N PHE A 51 -23.47 4.01 17.05
CA PHE A 51 -23.18 4.26 15.65
C PHE A 51 -22.80 2.96 14.92
N THR A 52 -23.39 2.79 13.74
CA THR A 52 -23.06 1.73 12.79
C THR A 52 -22.48 2.35 11.54
N ILE A 53 -21.29 1.92 11.16
CA ILE A 53 -20.61 2.38 9.96
C ILE A 53 -20.47 1.23 8.97
N LEU A 54 -20.47 1.54 7.68
CA LEU A 54 -20.21 0.54 6.65
C LEU A 54 -18.71 0.48 6.40
N LEU A 55 -18.15 -0.73 6.47
CA LEU A 55 -16.73 -0.99 6.20
C LEU A 55 -16.59 -2.14 5.21
N THR A 56 -15.40 -2.28 4.63
CA THR A 56 -15.09 -3.38 3.72
C THR A 56 -14.04 -4.30 4.31
N GLY A 57 -13.95 -5.52 3.77
CA GLY A 57 -12.88 -6.44 4.16
C GLY A 57 -11.48 -5.86 3.94
N GLY A 58 -11.31 -5.00 2.94
CA GLY A 58 -10.02 -4.39 2.61
C GLY A 58 -9.49 -3.45 3.70
N THR A 59 -10.38 -2.82 4.48
CA THR A 59 -9.99 -1.89 5.56
C THR A 59 -8.99 -2.50 6.54
N TRP A 60 -9.06 -3.80 6.79
CA TRP A 60 -8.26 -4.51 7.79
C TRP A 60 -6.92 -5.03 7.24
N THR A 61 -6.84 -5.29 5.94
CA THR A 61 -5.62 -5.81 5.29
C THR A 61 -4.66 -4.71 4.87
N ILE A 62 -5.17 -3.52 4.55
CA ILE A 62 -4.33 -2.41 4.09
C ILE A 62 -3.29 -1.93 5.13
N PRO A 63 -3.57 -1.83 6.45
CA PRO A 63 -2.56 -1.41 7.43
C PRO A 63 -1.27 -2.24 7.38
N LEU A 64 -1.38 -3.55 7.13
CA LEU A 64 -0.21 -4.43 6.98
C LEU A 64 0.60 -4.10 5.72
N SER A 65 -0.06 -3.74 4.63
CA SER A 65 0.62 -3.34 3.39
C SER A 65 1.34 -1.99 3.57
N PHE A 66 0.73 -1.06 4.31
CA PHE A 66 1.36 0.22 4.66
C PHE A 66 2.59 0.05 5.54
N PHE A 67 2.49 -0.80 6.57
CA PHE A 67 3.62 -1.16 7.43
C PHE A 67 4.83 -1.63 6.61
N ILE A 68 4.61 -2.50 5.62
CA ILE A 68 5.67 -2.98 4.74
C ILE A 68 6.24 -1.86 3.86
N GLN A 69 5.37 -0.99 3.34
CA GLN A 69 5.78 0.14 2.50
C GLN A 69 6.64 1.13 3.30
N ASP A 70 6.25 1.47 4.53
CA ASP A 70 6.99 2.39 5.41
C ASP A 70 8.37 1.86 5.76
N ILE A 71 8.46 0.57 6.12
CA ILE A 71 9.74 -0.13 6.33
C ILE A 71 10.57 -0.09 5.06
N THR A 72 9.95 -0.32 3.90
CA THR A 72 10.67 -0.34 2.62
C THR A 72 11.28 1.02 2.31
N THR A 73 10.50 2.10 2.49
CA THR A 73 10.97 3.48 2.31
C THR A 73 12.05 3.84 3.32
N GLU A 74 11.93 3.43 4.59
CA GLU A 74 12.92 3.72 5.62
C GLU A 74 14.24 2.97 5.45
N VAL A 75 14.23 1.72 4.99
CA VAL A 75 15.44 0.90 4.87
C VAL A 75 16.10 1.08 3.50
N TYR A 76 15.31 0.92 2.43
CA TYR A 76 15.80 0.87 1.04
C TYR A 76 15.63 2.19 0.27
N GLY A 77 14.94 3.17 0.86
CA GLY A 77 14.70 4.48 0.24
C GLY A 77 13.50 4.52 -0.69
N TYR A 78 13.14 5.74 -1.07
CA TYR A 78 11.97 6.06 -1.90
C TYR A 78 11.99 5.33 -3.25
N SER A 79 13.15 5.22 -3.90
CA SER A 79 13.25 4.58 -5.23
C SER A 79 12.83 3.11 -5.20
N LYS A 80 13.18 2.38 -4.13
CA LYS A 80 12.82 0.98 -3.95
C LYS A 80 11.37 0.80 -3.51
N SER A 81 10.85 1.67 -2.64
CA SER A 81 9.42 1.69 -2.34
C SER A 81 8.57 1.98 -3.58
N ARG A 82 8.98 2.96 -4.41
CA ARG A 82 8.33 3.25 -5.70
C ARG A 82 8.33 2.03 -6.61
N GLN A 83 9.43 1.28 -6.71
CA GLN A 83 9.47 0.03 -7.50
C GLN A 83 8.49 -1.02 -6.97
N LEU A 84 8.42 -1.19 -5.64
CA LEU A 84 7.47 -2.09 -4.98
C LEU A 84 6.01 -1.71 -5.31
N VAL A 85 5.68 -0.41 -5.25
CA VAL A 85 4.34 0.11 -5.57
C VAL A 85 4.02 -0.02 -7.07
N GLN A 86 4.97 0.31 -7.95
CA GLN A 86 4.78 0.15 -9.41
C GLN A 86 4.54 -1.32 -9.79
N LEU A 87 5.29 -2.24 -9.19
CA LEU A 87 5.11 -3.68 -9.43
C LEU A 87 3.74 -4.16 -8.94
N SER A 88 3.28 -3.70 -7.77
CA SER A 88 1.95 -4.06 -7.27
C SER A 88 0.84 -3.56 -8.19
N VAL A 89 0.94 -2.33 -8.71
CA VAL A 89 -0.01 -1.76 -9.67
C VAL A 89 -0.12 -2.63 -10.91
N ILE A 90 1.01 -3.03 -11.50
CA ILE A 90 1.05 -3.89 -12.69
C ILE A 90 0.36 -5.24 -12.40
N ILE A 91 0.68 -5.85 -11.27
CA ILE A 91 0.12 -7.15 -10.88
C ILE A 91 -1.38 -7.06 -10.59
N LEU A 92 -1.84 -5.98 -9.94
CA LEU A 92 -3.27 -5.77 -9.67
C LEU A 92 -4.07 -5.56 -10.96
N ILE A 93 -3.51 -4.82 -11.93
CA ILE A 93 -4.12 -4.67 -13.26
C ILE A 93 -4.23 -6.04 -13.93
N PHE A 94 -3.14 -6.81 -13.97
CA PHE A 94 -3.14 -8.17 -14.52
C PHE A 94 -4.18 -9.06 -13.84
N TYR A 95 -4.23 -9.05 -12.50
CA TYR A 95 -5.19 -9.81 -11.70
C TYR A 95 -6.64 -9.50 -12.11
N VAL A 96 -7.02 -8.22 -12.19
CA VAL A 96 -8.39 -7.83 -12.54
C VAL A 96 -8.71 -8.15 -14.00
N LEU A 97 -7.78 -7.91 -14.93
CA LEU A 97 -7.98 -8.24 -16.33
C LEU A 97 -8.20 -9.75 -16.52
N TYR A 98 -7.39 -10.57 -15.85
CA TYR A 98 -7.53 -12.02 -15.90
C TYR A 98 -8.85 -12.49 -15.28
N MET A 99 -9.21 -11.99 -14.08
CA MET A 99 -10.49 -12.32 -13.44
C MET A 99 -11.69 -11.90 -14.28
N LYS A 100 -11.62 -10.74 -14.94
CA LYS A 100 -12.69 -10.26 -15.81
C LYS A 100 -12.78 -11.07 -17.10
N TRP A 101 -11.64 -11.48 -17.65
CA TRP A 101 -11.60 -12.34 -18.83
C TRP A 101 -12.26 -13.69 -18.54
N ILE A 102 -11.87 -14.36 -17.45
CA ILE A 102 -12.43 -15.67 -17.08
C ILE A 102 -13.93 -15.56 -16.78
N THR A 103 -14.37 -14.54 -16.05
CA THR A 103 -15.81 -14.33 -15.74
C THR A 103 -16.65 -14.03 -17.00
N TYR A 104 -16.05 -13.61 -18.11
CA TYR A 104 -16.78 -13.37 -19.37
C TYR A 104 -16.95 -14.64 -20.22
N LEU A 105 -16.18 -15.70 -19.97
CA LEU A 105 -16.28 -16.93 -20.74
C LEU A 105 -17.56 -17.70 -20.40
N PRO A 106 -18.23 -18.32 -21.39
CA PRO A 106 -19.46 -19.07 -21.14
C PRO A 106 -19.19 -20.30 -20.28
N ILE A 107 -20.08 -20.56 -19.34
CA ILE A 107 -20.04 -21.74 -18.46
C ILE A 107 -21.02 -22.81 -19.02
N PRO A 108 -20.67 -24.10 -18.98
CA PRO A 108 -21.59 -25.16 -19.40
C PRO A 108 -22.77 -25.29 -18.43
N GLY A 109 -23.99 -25.18 -18.96
CA GLY A 109 -25.24 -25.39 -18.22
C GLY A 109 -25.68 -24.17 -17.40
N VAL A 110 -26.91 -24.24 -16.86
CA VAL A 110 -27.43 -23.21 -15.96
C VAL A 110 -26.94 -23.52 -14.55
N THR A 111 -25.85 -22.88 -14.14
CA THR A 111 -25.30 -23.03 -12.79
C THR A 111 -25.40 -21.70 -12.05
N ASN A 112 -25.77 -21.74 -10.77
CA ASN A 112 -25.74 -20.57 -9.87
C ASN A 112 -24.31 -20.00 -9.67
N ILE A 113 -23.30 -20.68 -10.21
CA ILE A 113 -21.89 -20.30 -10.16
C ILE A 113 -21.66 -19.03 -11.00
N ASP A 114 -22.23 -18.94 -12.19
CA ASP A 114 -22.04 -17.77 -13.07
C ASP A 114 -22.50 -16.47 -12.40
N ALA A 115 -23.69 -16.49 -11.79
CA ALA A 115 -24.23 -15.35 -11.05
C ALA A 115 -23.34 -14.98 -9.85
N SER A 116 -22.81 -15.97 -9.14
CA SER A 116 -21.93 -15.76 -7.97
C SER A 116 -20.59 -15.13 -8.36
N TYR A 117 -19.96 -15.62 -9.43
CA TYR A 117 -18.73 -15.03 -9.98
C TYR A 117 -18.98 -13.61 -10.46
N ASN A 118 -20.04 -13.37 -11.23
CA ASN A 118 -20.42 -12.04 -11.69
C ASN A 118 -20.66 -11.06 -10.53
N ALA A 119 -21.31 -11.48 -9.44
CA ALA A 119 -21.56 -10.63 -8.28
C ALA A 119 -20.26 -10.13 -7.61
N VAL A 120 -19.24 -11.00 -7.52
CA VAL A 120 -17.96 -10.66 -6.87
C VAL A 120 -17.03 -9.91 -7.83
N PHE A 121 -16.81 -10.46 -9.02
CA PHE A 121 -15.74 -10.01 -9.92
C PHE A 121 -16.12 -8.77 -10.74
N ASN A 122 -17.42 -8.47 -10.92
CA ASN A 122 -17.82 -7.23 -11.62
C ASN A 122 -17.53 -5.95 -10.83
N ALA A 123 -17.35 -6.05 -9.51
CA ALA A 123 -16.97 -4.92 -8.69
C ALA A 123 -15.46 -4.59 -8.79
N LEU A 124 -14.61 -5.56 -9.17
CA LEU A 124 -13.16 -5.41 -9.15
C LEU A 124 -12.63 -4.26 -10.03
N PRO A 125 -13.09 -4.04 -11.27
CA PRO A 125 -12.57 -2.94 -12.10
C PRO A 125 -12.70 -1.57 -11.44
N ARG A 126 -13.84 -1.31 -10.79
CA ARG A 126 -14.04 -0.04 -10.08
C ARG A 126 -13.15 0.07 -8.85
N HIS A 127 -13.07 -0.98 -8.04
CA HIS A 127 -12.25 -0.98 -6.83
C HIS A 127 -10.75 -0.90 -7.16
N LEU A 128 -10.33 -1.48 -8.30
CA LEU A 128 -9.00 -1.29 -8.84
C LEU A 128 -8.77 0.17 -9.21
N LEU A 129 -9.65 0.80 -10.00
CA LEU A 129 -9.51 2.21 -10.37
C LEU A 129 -9.42 3.12 -9.13
N ALA A 130 -10.25 2.86 -8.13
CA ALA A 130 -10.22 3.55 -6.85
C ALA A 130 -8.88 3.37 -6.12
N LEU A 131 -8.39 2.13 -6.05
CA LEU A 131 -7.11 1.79 -5.41
C LEU A 131 -5.93 2.43 -6.14
N LEU A 132 -5.91 2.41 -7.48
CA LEU A 132 -4.88 3.05 -8.29
C LEU A 132 -4.86 4.56 -8.04
N ALA A 133 -6.03 5.22 -8.08
CA ALA A 133 -6.14 6.66 -7.79
C ALA A 133 -5.66 6.99 -6.38
N ALA A 134 -6.03 6.18 -5.39
CA ALA A 134 -5.55 6.32 -4.01
C ALA A 134 -4.02 6.16 -3.91
N ILE A 135 -3.44 5.13 -4.53
CA ILE A 135 -1.99 4.87 -4.50
C ILE A 135 -1.22 6.05 -5.12
N PHE A 136 -1.66 6.55 -6.27
CA PHE A 136 -0.97 7.64 -6.97
C PHE A 136 -0.97 8.97 -6.22
N ILE A 137 -1.83 9.13 -5.22
CA ILE A 137 -1.91 10.37 -4.44
C ILE A 137 -1.43 10.12 -3.01
N GLY A 138 -2.05 9.19 -2.28
CA GLY A 138 -1.79 8.92 -0.87
C GLY A 138 -0.47 8.19 -0.60
N ASN A 139 -0.26 7.01 -1.21
CA ASN A 139 0.94 6.19 -0.94
C ASN A 139 2.23 6.92 -1.30
N LEU A 140 2.21 7.67 -2.41
CA LEU A 140 3.39 8.42 -2.85
C LEU A 140 3.67 9.63 -1.97
N VAL A 141 2.64 10.30 -1.45
CA VAL A 141 2.80 11.37 -0.46
C VAL A 141 3.39 10.81 0.83
N ASN A 142 2.93 9.65 1.28
CA ASN A 142 3.48 8.98 2.46
C ASN A 142 4.99 8.70 2.31
N ASP A 143 5.40 8.02 1.23
CA ASP A 143 6.81 7.70 0.98
C ASP A 143 7.67 8.95 0.83
N TYR A 144 7.14 9.98 0.16
CA TYR A 144 7.80 11.27 0.03
C TYR A 144 8.08 11.90 1.40
N ILE A 145 7.11 11.89 2.30
CA ILE A 145 7.25 12.47 3.65
C ILE A 145 8.27 11.68 4.46
N ILE A 146 8.21 10.34 4.47
CA ILE A 146 9.20 9.51 5.21
C ILE A 146 10.61 9.83 4.74
N SER A 147 10.82 9.80 3.41
CA SER A 147 12.10 10.06 2.77
C SER A 147 12.64 11.47 3.09
N LYS A 148 11.81 12.51 2.93
CA LYS A 148 12.19 13.90 3.23
C LYS A 148 12.50 14.12 4.71
N LEU A 149 11.67 13.59 5.61
CA LEU A 149 11.88 13.73 7.05
C LEU A 149 13.13 12.97 7.49
N LYS A 150 13.47 11.83 6.86
CA LYS A 150 14.71 11.10 7.14
C LYS A 150 15.94 11.97 6.92
N ASN A 151 15.99 12.63 5.76
CA ASN A 151 17.09 13.55 5.44
C ASN A 151 17.10 14.76 6.37
N LYS A 152 15.93 15.36 6.62
CA LYS A 152 15.80 16.54 7.50
C LYS A 152 16.29 16.27 8.93
N PHE A 153 15.98 15.09 9.47
CA PHE A 153 16.33 14.73 10.85
C PHE A 153 17.59 13.87 10.98
N GLY A 154 18.33 13.64 9.88
CA GLY A 154 19.52 12.78 9.88
C GLY A 154 19.22 11.37 10.43
N GLY A 155 18.08 10.79 10.03
CA GLY A 155 17.64 9.45 10.44
C GLY A 155 17.02 9.35 11.83
N LYS A 156 17.01 10.43 12.63
CA LYS A 156 16.45 10.44 13.99
C LYS A 156 14.91 10.43 14.00
N TYR A 157 14.33 10.19 15.17
CA TYR A 157 12.89 10.27 15.44
C TYR A 157 12.00 9.43 14.52
N LEU A 158 12.42 8.20 14.19
CA LEU A 158 11.69 7.29 13.32
C LEU A 158 10.18 7.17 13.67
N PRO A 159 9.77 7.02 14.94
CA PRO A 159 8.36 7.03 15.32
C PRO A 159 7.56 8.24 14.83
N LEU A 160 8.10 9.44 15.03
CA LEU A 160 7.44 10.69 14.63
C LEU A 160 7.32 10.75 13.10
N ARG A 161 8.36 10.30 12.38
CA ARG A 161 8.37 10.31 10.91
C ARG A 161 7.32 9.39 10.33
N PHE A 162 7.14 8.19 10.88
CA PHE A 162 6.13 7.22 10.44
C PHE A 162 4.73 7.77 10.70
N ILE A 163 4.39 8.08 11.96
CA ILE A 163 3.05 8.58 12.31
C ILE A 163 2.68 9.84 11.51
N THR A 164 3.63 10.76 11.29
CA THR A 164 3.37 11.97 10.50
C THR A 164 3.10 11.65 9.02
N ALA A 165 3.91 10.78 8.43
CA ALA A 165 3.73 10.38 7.03
C ALA A 165 2.41 9.64 6.84
N THR A 166 2.12 8.67 7.71
CA THR A 166 0.90 7.88 7.66
C THR A 166 -0.33 8.77 7.85
N ALA A 167 -0.32 9.70 8.81
CA ALA A 167 -1.45 10.62 9.01
C ALA A 167 -1.73 11.48 7.77
N ILE A 168 -0.70 12.01 7.11
CA ILE A 168 -0.92 12.85 5.91
C ILE A 168 -1.30 11.98 4.71
N GLY A 169 -0.60 10.87 4.48
CA GLY A 169 -0.83 9.98 3.36
C GLY A 169 -2.20 9.29 3.42
N GLU A 170 -2.60 8.79 4.59
CA GLU A 170 -3.88 8.09 4.78
C GLU A 170 -5.08 9.02 4.68
N ALA A 171 -4.96 10.28 5.12
CA ALA A 171 -6.06 11.24 4.97
C ALA A 171 -6.47 11.37 3.49
N VAL A 172 -5.48 11.50 2.61
CA VAL A 172 -5.71 11.62 1.16
C VAL A 172 -6.12 10.28 0.56
N LEU A 173 -5.45 9.19 0.96
CA LEU A 173 -5.75 7.85 0.47
C LEU A 173 -7.20 7.43 0.76
N GLN A 174 -7.65 7.57 2.01
CA GLN A 174 -9.00 7.19 2.41
C GLN A 174 -10.03 8.03 1.68
N LEU A 175 -9.82 9.35 1.64
CA LEU A 175 -10.75 10.26 0.99
C LEU A 175 -10.90 9.94 -0.50
N VAL A 176 -9.80 9.79 -1.24
CA VAL A 176 -9.85 9.49 -2.67
C VAL A 176 -10.35 8.06 -2.92
N GLY A 177 -9.72 7.07 -2.29
CA GLY A 177 -9.98 5.66 -2.53
C GLY A 177 -11.43 5.27 -2.20
N THR A 178 -11.92 5.63 -1.00
CA THR A 178 -13.28 5.27 -0.60
C THR A 178 -14.33 6.02 -1.41
N SER A 179 -14.08 7.30 -1.74
CA SER A 179 -15.01 8.09 -2.55
C SER A 179 -15.14 7.54 -3.97
N VAL A 180 -14.01 7.20 -4.62
CA VAL A 180 -14.03 6.65 -5.98
C VAL A 180 -14.60 5.23 -6.00
N ALA A 181 -14.30 4.40 -5.00
CA ALA A 181 -14.80 3.02 -4.93
C ALA A 181 -16.33 2.95 -4.83
N TRP A 182 -16.92 3.87 -4.06
CA TRP A 182 -18.36 3.86 -3.73
C TRP A 182 -19.17 4.97 -4.38
N PHE A 183 -18.57 5.73 -5.31
CA PHE A 183 -19.26 6.79 -6.04
C PHE A 183 -20.54 6.27 -6.72
N GLY A 184 -21.66 6.97 -6.48
CA GLY A 184 -22.98 6.60 -7.00
C GLY A 184 -23.63 5.36 -6.37
N HIS A 185 -23.00 4.74 -5.36
CA HIS A 185 -23.51 3.53 -4.69
C HIS A 185 -23.82 3.77 -3.21
N LEU A 186 -23.00 4.61 -2.57
CA LEU A 186 -23.21 5.04 -1.19
C LEU A 186 -23.38 6.57 -1.14
N SER A 187 -24.16 7.02 -0.17
CA SER A 187 -24.28 8.44 0.17
C SER A 187 -22.97 8.97 0.72
N PHE A 188 -22.49 10.08 0.15
CA PHE A 188 -21.22 10.67 0.57
C PHE A 188 -21.23 11.05 2.05
N THR A 189 -22.23 11.83 2.48
CA THR A 189 -22.28 12.39 3.83
C THR A 189 -22.58 11.36 4.91
N THR A 190 -23.45 10.39 4.62
CA THR A 190 -23.95 9.46 5.65
C THR A 190 -23.25 8.11 5.66
N GLN A 191 -22.51 7.74 4.61
CA GLN A 191 -21.87 6.42 4.51
C GLN A 191 -20.37 6.53 4.17
N ILE A 192 -20.00 7.28 3.12
CA ILE A 192 -18.59 7.39 2.70
C ILE A 192 -17.77 8.19 3.71
N LEU A 193 -18.26 9.34 4.15
CA LEU A 193 -17.52 10.21 5.08
C LEU A 193 -17.28 9.51 6.45
N PRO A 194 -18.27 8.87 7.08
CA PRO A 194 -18.03 8.05 8.28
C PRO A 194 -17.05 6.90 8.06
N PHE A 195 -17.12 6.22 6.90
CA PHE A 195 -16.13 5.19 6.53
C PHE A 195 -14.73 5.80 6.51
N VAL A 196 -14.54 6.89 5.77
CA VAL A 196 -13.24 7.57 5.60
C VAL A 196 -12.67 7.96 6.97
N ILE A 197 -13.48 8.61 7.81
CA ILE A 197 -13.05 9.06 9.14
C ILE A 197 -12.64 7.86 10.00
N PHE A 198 -13.47 6.81 10.06
CA PHE A 198 -13.15 5.63 10.87
C PHE A 198 -11.88 4.94 10.37
N SER A 199 -11.79 4.70 9.06
CA SER A 199 -10.64 4.00 8.47
C SER A 199 -9.36 4.80 8.65
N TYR A 200 -9.43 6.13 8.53
CA TYR A 200 -8.32 7.02 8.82
C TYR A 200 -7.85 6.91 10.27
N LEU A 201 -8.77 7.07 11.23
CA LEU A 201 -8.44 7.01 12.66
C LEU A 201 -7.91 5.62 13.07
N TYR A 202 -8.56 4.56 12.58
CA TYR A 202 -8.15 3.18 12.80
C TYR A 202 -6.70 2.96 12.34
N LYS A 203 -6.36 3.44 11.15
CA LYS A 203 -5.02 3.26 10.59
C LYS A 203 -3.95 4.09 11.29
N VAL A 204 -4.24 5.34 11.62
CA VAL A 204 -3.29 6.17 12.40
C VAL A 204 -3.07 5.57 13.79
N ALA A 205 -4.12 5.07 14.44
CA ALA A 205 -4.00 4.37 15.71
C ALA A 205 -3.19 3.07 15.59
N PHE A 206 -3.47 2.28 14.54
CA PHE A 206 -2.72 1.06 14.24
C PHE A 206 -1.23 1.37 14.05
N GLU A 207 -0.88 2.39 13.28
CA GLU A 207 0.51 2.80 13.08
C GLU A 207 1.17 3.23 14.39
N ALA A 208 0.50 4.05 15.19
CA ALA A 208 1.03 4.47 16.49
C ALA A 208 1.31 3.28 17.42
N ILE A 209 0.43 2.27 17.42
CA ILE A 209 0.59 1.04 18.21
C ILE A 209 1.72 0.16 17.65
N MET A 210 1.83 0.05 16.32
CA MET A 210 2.82 -0.79 15.64
C MET A 210 4.19 -0.14 15.51
N THR A 211 4.29 1.17 15.73
CA THR A 211 5.52 1.96 15.61
C THR A 211 6.72 1.35 16.36
N PRO A 212 6.61 0.86 17.61
CA PRO A 212 7.73 0.20 18.31
C PRO A 212 8.25 -1.04 17.56
N ILE A 213 7.34 -1.83 16.98
CA ILE A 213 7.66 -3.01 16.17
C ILE A 213 8.33 -2.57 14.86
N ASN A 214 7.78 -1.55 14.21
CA ASN A 214 8.33 -0.92 13.01
C ASN A 214 9.80 -0.49 13.20
N VAL A 215 10.10 0.19 14.31
CA VAL A 215 11.46 0.61 14.67
C VAL A 215 12.38 -0.60 14.85
N PHE A 216 11.91 -1.64 15.54
CA PHE A 216 12.70 -2.86 15.75
C PHE A 216 13.02 -3.57 14.43
N VAL A 217 12.01 -3.76 13.57
CA VAL A 217 12.16 -4.41 12.26
C VAL A 217 13.12 -3.62 11.37
N CYS A 218 12.95 -2.29 11.27
CA CYS A 218 13.86 -1.43 10.51
C CYS A 218 15.31 -1.58 10.98
N LYS A 219 15.56 -1.53 12.30
CA LYS A 219 16.92 -1.71 12.85
C LYS A 219 17.51 -3.07 12.51
N LYS A 220 16.71 -4.15 12.59
CA LYS A 220 17.14 -5.51 12.25
C LYS A 220 17.48 -5.63 10.77
N LEU A 221 16.63 -5.13 9.88
CA LEU A 221 16.83 -5.17 8.43
C LEU A 221 18.06 -4.37 8.00
N LYS A 222 18.21 -3.14 8.49
CA LYS A 222 19.39 -2.31 8.24
C LYS A 222 20.68 -3.02 8.65
N LYS A 223 20.67 -3.70 9.80
CA LYS A 223 21.82 -4.48 10.27
C LYS A 223 22.06 -5.76 9.45
N SER A 224 21.00 -6.48 9.07
CA SER A 224 21.15 -7.77 8.36
C SER A 224 21.59 -7.61 6.92
N GLU A 225 21.17 -6.55 6.25
CA GLU A 225 21.51 -6.31 4.85
C GLU A 225 22.62 -5.25 4.67
N GLY A 226 22.98 -4.53 5.74
CA GLY A 226 24.01 -3.49 5.68
C GLY A 226 23.58 -2.27 4.87
N ILE A 227 22.27 -2.02 4.78
CA ILE A 227 21.67 -0.96 3.95
C ILE A 227 20.97 0.06 4.87
N ASP A 228 21.23 1.34 4.65
CA ASP A 228 20.47 2.45 5.25
C ASP A 228 20.46 3.64 4.28
N VAL A 229 19.46 3.71 3.39
CA VAL A 229 19.47 4.67 2.27
C VAL A 229 18.99 6.06 2.70
N TYR A 230 19.75 7.10 2.36
CA TYR A 230 19.35 8.51 2.50
C TYR A 230 19.14 9.11 1.11
N ASP A 231 17.90 9.51 0.82
CA ASP A 231 17.46 9.94 -0.51
C ASP A 231 17.82 11.41 -0.80
N VAL A 232 19.11 11.68 -1.05
CA VAL A 232 19.60 13.04 -1.36
C VAL A 232 19.53 13.28 -2.87
N ASN A 233 18.95 14.41 -3.29
CA ASN A 233 18.84 14.85 -4.70
C ASN A 233 18.19 13.83 -5.66
N ILE A 234 17.25 13.02 -5.17
CA ILE A 234 16.55 12.05 -5.99
C ILE A 234 15.33 12.65 -6.72
N ASN A 235 14.92 11.98 -7.80
CA ASN A 235 13.67 12.27 -8.49
C ASN A 235 12.48 11.56 -7.82
N TYR A 236 11.52 12.33 -7.31
CA TYR A 236 10.28 11.84 -6.72
C TYR A 236 9.14 11.63 -7.74
N ASN A 237 9.42 11.69 -9.04
CA ASN A 237 8.44 11.37 -10.06
C ASN A 237 8.01 9.88 -9.94
N PRO A 238 6.71 9.59 -9.75
CA PRO A 238 6.25 8.23 -9.53
C PRO A 238 6.25 7.34 -10.77
N PHE A 239 6.44 7.90 -11.96
CA PHE A 239 6.48 7.18 -13.23
C PHE A 239 7.91 6.90 -13.71
N SER A 240 8.93 7.26 -12.92
CA SER A 240 10.32 7.00 -13.28
C SER A 240 10.67 5.52 -13.04
N PHE A 241 11.05 4.82 -14.12
CA PHE A 241 11.64 3.47 -14.06
C PHE A 241 13.17 3.58 -14.12
N GLY A 242 13.81 3.47 -12.95
CA GLY A 242 15.27 3.46 -12.81
C GLY A 242 15.81 4.56 -11.89
N SER A 243 16.94 4.30 -11.23
CA SER A 243 17.69 5.33 -10.50
C SER A 243 18.55 6.11 -11.49
N LYS A 244 18.00 7.17 -12.10
CA LYS A 244 18.92 8.21 -12.60
C LYS A 244 19.51 8.89 -11.37
N LYS A 245 20.82 8.66 -11.17
CA LYS A 245 21.68 9.44 -10.27
C LYS A 245 21.59 10.92 -10.65
#